data_AF-A0A965ZAL8-F1
#
_entry.id   AF-A0A965ZAL8-F1
#
_cell.length_a   1.000
_cell.length_b   1.000
_cell.length_c   1.000
_cell.angle_alpha   90.00
_cell.angle_beta   90.00
_cell.angle_gamma   90.00
#
_symmetry.space_group_name_H-M   'P 1'
#
loop_
_entity.id
_entity.type
_entity.pdbx_description
1 polymer ?
#
loop_
_entity_poly.entity_id
_entity_poly.type
_entity_poly.pdbx_seq_one_letter_code
_entity_poly.pdbx_strand_id
1 'polypeptide(L)'
;MKKQIIAASFITLDDIKEIIIYFIFFGILWGYLFSQYALPNITPDSLGYIRGAMHPGIITMRPIGYGIFLYLVSLIPDFYHFIFLIQYIIYAISSLVFLFTIKYFFPAKSRVLYYIFSIFLLYQPVSLFLSTFVMSDSLFISLTLIWISSGIWILGNQKLGAIVLHLLFLIFMLNVRYISIFFVPVSIFFLFFASRKLYLRVALSLLPVLIFVSFSSITKQRVYGATGVQVFSGFSG
;
A
#
# COMPACT_ATOMS: atom_id res chain seq x y z
N MET A 1 24.82 -13.50 26.74
CA MET A 1 25.75 -13.04 25.68
C MET A 1 24.98 -12.16 24.69
N LYS A 2 25.10 -10.83 24.82
CA LYS A 2 24.49 -9.86 23.90
C LYS A 2 25.21 -9.99 22.55
N LYS A 3 24.54 -10.51 21.52
CA LYS A 3 25.01 -10.32 20.14
C LYS A 3 24.99 -8.82 19.88
N GLN A 4 26.17 -8.22 19.78
CA GLN A 4 26.35 -6.95 19.08
C GLN A 4 25.79 -7.16 17.66
N ILE A 5 24.59 -6.62 17.43
CA ILE A 5 24.01 -6.49 16.10
C ILE A 5 24.76 -5.34 15.45
N ILE A 6 25.95 -5.63 14.93
CA ILE A 6 26.57 -4.79 13.93
C ILE A 6 25.70 -4.96 12.68
N ALA A 7 24.96 -3.91 12.35
CA ALA A 7 24.12 -3.85 11.18
C ALA A 7 24.98 -4.02 9.92
N ALA A 8 24.85 -5.15 9.24
CA ALA A 8 25.38 -5.34 7.90
C ALA A 8 24.26 -5.95 7.07
N SER A 9 23.58 -5.06 6.33
CA SER A 9 22.49 -5.26 5.38
C SER A 9 21.18 -5.93 5.87
N PHE A 10 20.04 -5.31 5.49
CA PHE A 10 18.69 -5.90 5.62
C PHE A 10 18.52 -7.17 4.77
N ILE A 11 19.36 -7.31 3.74
CA ILE A 11 19.32 -8.37 2.74
C ILE A 11 20.69 -9.06 2.73
N THR A 12 20.70 -10.37 2.88
CA THR A 12 21.87 -11.25 2.72
C THR A 12 22.02 -11.74 1.29
N LEU A 13 23.17 -12.33 0.92
CA LEU A 13 23.35 -12.92 -0.42
C LEU A 13 22.36 -14.06 -0.71
N ASP A 14 21.98 -14.83 0.31
CA ASP A 14 20.97 -15.88 0.16
C ASP A 14 19.57 -15.28 -0.03
N ASP A 15 19.28 -14.13 0.59
CA ASP A 15 18.04 -13.39 0.34
C ASP A 15 17.95 -12.90 -1.11
N ILE A 16 19.08 -12.51 -1.74
CA ILE A 16 19.08 -12.12 -3.16
C ILE A 16 18.64 -13.29 -4.05
N LYS A 17 19.12 -14.51 -3.77
CA LYS A 17 18.70 -15.70 -4.51
C LYS A 17 17.21 -15.97 -4.33
N GLU A 18 16.70 -15.87 -3.09
CA GLU A 18 15.26 -16.00 -2.81
C GLU A 18 14.44 -14.95 -3.56
N ILE A 19 14.87 -13.68 -3.54
CA ILE A 19 14.23 -12.58 -4.27
C ILE A 19 14.15 -12.90 -5.77
N ILE A 20 15.25 -13.35 -6.38
CA ILE A 20 15.29 -13.72 -7.80
C ILE A 20 14.29 -14.85 -8.08
N ILE A 21 14.26 -15.89 -7.24
CA ILE A 21 13.33 -17.02 -7.40
C ILE A 21 11.87 -16.53 -7.33
N TYR A 22 11.54 -15.68 -6.36
CA TYR A 22 10.19 -15.12 -6.26
C TYR A 22 9.84 -14.23 -7.45
N PHE A 23 10.77 -13.43 -7.95
CA PHE A 23 10.55 -12.63 -9.16
C PHE A 23 10.34 -13.49 -10.41
N ILE A 24 11.09 -14.59 -10.57
CA ILE A 24 10.88 -15.53 -11.68
C ILE A 24 9.47 -16.11 -11.59
N PHE A 25 9.03 -16.52 -10.41
CA PHE A 25 7.71 -17.10 -10.24
C PHE A 25 6.58 -16.08 -10.43
N PHE A 26 6.74 -14.84 -9.95
CA PHE A 26 5.87 -13.73 -10.32
C PHE A 26 5.86 -13.52 -11.85
N GLY A 27 7.02 -13.58 -12.53
CA GLY A 27 7.08 -13.50 -13.99
C GLY A 27 6.28 -14.59 -14.70
N ILE A 28 6.34 -15.84 -14.20
CA ILE A 28 5.56 -16.97 -14.74
C ILE A 28 4.06 -16.74 -14.51
N LEU A 29 3.67 -16.37 -13.29
CA LEU A 29 2.26 -16.09 -12.96
C LEU A 29 1.72 -14.91 -13.76
N TRP A 30 2.53 -13.88 -13.96
CA TRP A 30 2.20 -12.76 -14.83
C TRP A 30 1.96 -13.23 -16.26
N GLY A 31 2.87 -14.04 -16.82
CA GLY A 31 2.69 -14.60 -18.17
C GLY A 31 1.39 -15.40 -18.31
N TYR A 32 1.05 -16.20 -17.28
CA TYR A 32 -0.22 -16.90 -17.21
C TYR A 32 -1.41 -15.92 -17.20
N LEU A 33 -1.43 -14.95 -16.28
CA LEU A 33 -2.52 -13.96 -16.21
C LEU A 33 -2.66 -13.16 -17.50
N PHE A 34 -1.54 -12.71 -18.08
CA PHE A 34 -1.52 -11.96 -19.33
C PHE A 34 -2.11 -12.77 -20.50
N SER A 35 -1.85 -14.08 -20.54
CA SER A 35 -2.46 -14.97 -21.56
C SER A 35 -3.97 -15.13 -21.41
N GLN A 36 -4.51 -14.98 -20.20
CA GLN A 36 -5.95 -15.10 -19.94
C GLN A 36 -6.68 -13.74 -20.08
N TYR A 37 -5.98 -12.63 -19.80
CA TYR A 37 -6.53 -11.28 -19.75
C TYR A 37 -5.75 -10.35 -20.67
N ALA A 38 -6.12 -10.33 -21.95
CA ALA A 38 -5.50 -9.43 -22.94
C ALA A 38 -5.82 -7.94 -22.68
N LEU A 39 -6.94 -7.66 -22.01
CA LEU A 39 -7.40 -6.33 -21.65
C LEU A 39 -7.77 -6.27 -20.16
N PRO A 40 -7.64 -5.11 -19.51
CA PRO A 40 -7.95 -4.98 -18.10
C PRO A 40 -9.46 -5.13 -17.86
N ASN A 41 -9.81 -5.83 -16.78
CA ASN A 41 -11.19 -6.05 -16.41
C ASN A 41 -11.82 -4.74 -15.89
N ILE A 42 -12.98 -4.38 -16.43
CA ILE A 42 -13.73 -3.17 -16.08
C ILE A 42 -14.97 -3.57 -15.27
N THR A 43 -15.20 -2.87 -14.16
CA THR A 43 -16.41 -3.00 -13.34
C THR A 43 -17.19 -1.68 -13.33
N PRO A 44 -18.43 -1.64 -12.81
CA PRO A 44 -19.15 -0.38 -12.64
C PRO A 44 -18.36 0.66 -11.83
N ASP A 45 -17.59 0.21 -10.82
CA ASP A 45 -16.70 1.07 -10.02
C ASP A 45 -15.55 1.66 -10.84
N SER A 46 -15.05 0.94 -11.86
CA SER A 46 -13.96 1.40 -12.74
C SER A 46 -14.31 2.70 -13.47
N LEU A 47 -15.57 2.89 -13.86
CA LEU A 47 -16.02 4.11 -14.55
C LEU A 47 -15.84 5.36 -13.68
N GLY A 48 -16.04 5.24 -12.37
CA GLY A 48 -15.77 6.32 -11.42
C GLY A 48 -14.29 6.71 -11.44
N TYR A 49 -13.40 5.72 -11.37
CA TYR A 49 -11.96 5.96 -11.38
C TYR A 49 -11.45 6.55 -12.71
N ILE A 50 -11.94 6.05 -13.84
CA ILE A 50 -11.57 6.56 -15.18
C ILE A 50 -12.01 8.02 -15.33
N ARG A 51 -13.24 8.37 -14.92
CA ARG A 51 -13.69 9.77 -14.91
C ARG A 51 -12.82 10.65 -14.02
N GLY A 52 -12.42 10.15 -12.85
CA GLY A 52 -11.50 10.86 -11.95
C GLY A 52 -10.10 11.07 -12.55
N ALA A 53 -9.66 10.18 -13.45
CA ALA A 53 -8.40 10.32 -14.17
C ALA A 53 -8.48 11.34 -15.31
N MET A 54 -9.59 11.34 -16.07
CA MET A 54 -9.83 12.27 -17.18
C MET A 54 -10.05 13.71 -16.69
N HIS A 55 -10.63 13.87 -15.50
CA HIS A 55 -10.92 15.18 -14.92
C HIS A 55 -10.42 15.23 -13.47
N PRO A 56 -9.11 15.51 -13.28
CA PRO A 56 -8.53 15.63 -11.95
C PRO A 56 -9.30 16.66 -11.12
N GLY A 57 -9.92 16.22 -10.03
CA GLY A 57 -10.73 17.07 -9.15
C GLY A 57 -12.25 16.86 -9.24
N ILE A 58 -12.75 16.06 -10.19
CA ILE A 58 -14.14 15.60 -10.13
C ILE A 58 -14.33 14.70 -8.92
N ILE A 59 -15.41 14.97 -8.20
CA ILE A 59 -15.77 14.23 -7.01
C ILE A 59 -16.51 12.99 -7.43
N THR A 60 -15.94 11.85 -7.07
CA THR A 60 -16.55 10.55 -7.30
C THR A 60 -16.92 9.93 -5.96
N MET A 61 -17.55 8.76 -5.99
CA MET A 61 -17.88 8.00 -4.78
C MET A 61 -16.63 7.58 -3.99
N ARG A 62 -15.45 7.61 -4.62
CA ARG A 62 -14.17 7.17 -4.07
C ARG A 62 -13.18 8.33 -3.99
N PRO A 63 -12.15 8.21 -3.13
CA PRO A 63 -11.05 9.16 -3.09
C PRO A 63 -10.34 9.32 -4.45
N ILE A 64 -9.76 10.50 -4.69
CA ILE A 64 -9.15 10.86 -5.98
C ILE A 64 -7.83 10.14 -6.29
N GLY A 65 -7.15 9.55 -5.30
CA GLY A 65 -5.79 9.06 -5.42
C GLY A 65 -5.62 7.92 -6.43
N TYR A 66 -6.61 7.03 -6.56
CA TYR A 66 -6.56 6.02 -7.62
C TYR A 66 -6.80 6.63 -9.01
N GLY A 67 -7.64 7.67 -9.13
CA GLY A 67 -7.80 8.43 -10.37
C GLY A 67 -6.49 9.13 -10.79
N ILE A 68 -5.77 9.71 -9.83
CA ILE A 68 -4.43 10.28 -10.07
C ILE A 68 -3.45 9.19 -10.51
N PHE A 69 -3.47 8.02 -9.88
CA PHE A 69 -2.65 6.87 -10.30
C PHE A 69 -2.94 6.49 -11.76
N LEU A 70 -4.21 6.35 -12.14
CA LEU A 70 -4.59 6.06 -13.53
C LEU A 70 -4.15 7.17 -14.50
N TYR A 71 -4.30 8.44 -14.11
CA TYR A 71 -3.83 9.57 -14.89
C TYR A 71 -2.32 9.48 -15.14
N LEU A 72 -1.51 9.22 -14.11
CA LEU A 72 -0.06 9.06 -14.25
C LEU A 72 0.30 7.89 -15.16
N VAL A 73 -0.41 6.77 -15.06
CA VAL A 73 -0.18 5.60 -15.94
C VAL A 73 -0.60 5.90 -17.39
N SER A 74 -1.65 6.71 -17.60
CA SER A 74 -2.11 7.09 -18.94
C SER A 74 -1.12 7.94 -19.73
N LEU A 75 -0.09 8.49 -19.08
CA LEU A 75 1.01 9.20 -19.75
C LEU A 75 1.94 8.24 -20.53
N ILE A 76 1.83 6.93 -20.30
CA ILE A 76 2.59 5.90 -21.01
C ILE A 76 1.83 5.52 -22.30
N PRO A 77 2.50 5.43 -23.47
CA PRO A 77 1.87 4.90 -24.68
C PRO A 77 1.29 3.49 -24.45
N ASP A 78 0.14 3.19 -25.06
CA ASP A 78 -0.57 1.90 -24.94
C ASP A 78 -0.91 1.48 -23.49
N PHE A 79 -1.15 2.47 -22.62
CA PHE A 79 -1.34 2.30 -21.18
C PHE A 79 -2.36 1.23 -20.76
N TYR A 80 -3.34 0.91 -21.60
CA TYR A 80 -4.37 -0.10 -21.31
C TYR A 80 -3.76 -1.46 -20.95
N HIS A 81 -2.66 -1.84 -21.60
CA HIS A 81 -1.93 -3.07 -21.28
C HIS A 81 -1.00 -2.91 -20.07
N PHE A 82 -0.57 -1.68 -19.77
CA PHE A 82 0.39 -1.39 -18.71
C PHE A 82 -0.25 -1.13 -17.34
N ILE A 83 -1.53 -0.75 -17.25
CA ILE A 83 -2.18 -0.51 -15.94
C ILE A 83 -2.10 -1.75 -15.05
N PHE A 84 -2.50 -2.90 -15.55
CA PHE A 84 -2.51 -4.12 -14.73
C PHE A 84 -1.09 -4.66 -14.48
N LEU A 85 -0.15 -4.45 -15.41
CA LEU A 85 1.27 -4.76 -15.19
C LEU A 85 1.87 -3.92 -14.07
N ILE A 86 1.61 -2.61 -14.06
CA ILE A 86 2.14 -1.71 -13.04
C ILE A 86 1.53 -2.06 -11.68
N GLN A 87 0.22 -2.31 -11.60
CA GLN A 87 -0.42 -2.75 -10.36
C GLN A 87 0.16 -4.08 -9.87
N TYR A 88 0.40 -5.03 -10.79
CA TYR A 88 1.02 -6.31 -10.49
C TYR A 88 2.44 -6.16 -9.94
N ILE A 89 3.28 -5.35 -10.59
CA ILE A 89 4.66 -5.09 -10.14
C ILE A 89 4.67 -4.42 -8.76
N ILE A 90 3.80 -3.43 -8.54
CA ILE A 90 3.67 -2.76 -7.24
C ILE A 90 3.28 -3.77 -6.16
N TYR A 91 2.35 -4.68 -6.44
CA TYR A 91 1.97 -5.76 -5.51
C TYR A 91 3.12 -6.73 -5.23
N ALA A 92 3.81 -7.19 -6.27
CA ALA A 92 4.95 -8.11 -6.14
C ALA A 92 6.06 -7.49 -5.27
N ILE A 93 6.44 -6.25 -5.53
CA ILE A 93 7.45 -5.54 -4.72
C ILE A 93 6.97 -5.36 -3.28
N SER A 94 5.72 -4.92 -3.08
CA SER A 94 5.18 -4.65 -1.74
C SER A 94 5.08 -5.90 -0.89
N SER A 95 4.67 -7.02 -1.49
CA SER A 95 4.58 -8.32 -0.82
C SER A 95 5.95 -8.90 -0.47
N LEU A 96 6.96 -8.72 -1.34
CA LEU A 96 8.35 -9.06 -1.01
C LEU A 96 8.90 -8.20 0.14
N VAL A 97 8.68 -6.88 0.10
CA VAL A 97 9.08 -5.97 1.19
C VAL A 97 8.49 -6.43 2.52
N PHE A 98 7.21 -6.81 2.53
CA PHE A 98 6.56 -7.33 3.72
C PHE A 98 7.12 -8.69 4.15
N LEU A 99 7.30 -9.64 3.22
CA LEU A 99 7.87 -10.95 3.51
C LEU A 99 9.24 -10.85 4.17
N PHE A 100 10.16 -10.05 3.60
CA PHE A 100 11.50 -9.88 4.15
C PHE A 100 11.49 -9.07 5.46
N THR A 101 10.54 -8.15 5.64
CA THR A 101 10.33 -7.49 6.94
C THR A 101 9.95 -8.52 8.02
N ILE A 102 9.04 -9.45 7.70
CA ILE A 102 8.68 -10.55 8.60
C ILE A 102 9.87 -11.48 8.85
N LYS A 103 10.60 -11.89 7.81
CA LYS A 103 11.80 -12.73 7.94
C LYS A 103 12.84 -12.12 8.88
N TYR A 104 13.06 -10.81 8.77
CA TYR A 104 14.06 -10.09 9.54
C TYR A 104 13.69 -9.97 11.03
N PHE A 105 12.45 -9.57 11.36
CA PHE A 105 12.03 -9.35 12.74
C PHE A 105 11.49 -10.61 13.44
N PHE A 106 10.94 -11.54 12.67
CA PHE A 106 10.29 -12.75 13.17
C PHE A 106 10.87 -13.99 12.44
N PRO A 107 12.15 -14.31 12.66
CA PRO A 107 12.80 -15.43 11.98
C PRO A 107 12.08 -16.74 12.29
N ALA A 108 11.63 -17.45 11.25
CA ALA A 108 10.91 -18.70 11.40
C ALA A 108 11.82 -19.79 11.99
N LYS A 109 11.28 -20.57 12.93
CA LYS A 109 12.00 -21.73 13.52
C LYS A 109 12.22 -22.85 12.50
N SER A 110 11.34 -22.98 11.51
CA SER A 110 11.41 -23.99 10.45
C SER A 110 11.44 -23.32 9.08
N ARG A 111 12.41 -23.72 8.25
CA ARG A 111 12.50 -23.27 6.85
C ARG A 111 11.27 -23.67 6.04
N VAL A 112 10.70 -24.85 6.32
CA VAL A 112 9.49 -25.34 5.65
C VAL A 112 8.31 -24.41 5.94
N LEU A 113 8.09 -24.04 7.20
CA LEU A 113 7.02 -23.12 7.59
C LEU A 113 7.20 -21.73 6.97
N TYR A 114 8.45 -21.24 6.87
CA TYR A 114 8.74 -19.99 6.17
C TYR A 114 8.31 -20.06 4.71
N TYR A 115 8.73 -21.08 3.96
CA TYR A 115 8.36 -21.18 2.54
C TYR A 115 6.86 -21.39 2.31
N ILE A 116 6.18 -22.16 3.17
CA ILE A 116 4.72 -22.28 3.12
C ILE A 116 4.08 -20.90 3.32
N PHE A 117 4.49 -20.17 4.35
CA PHE A 117 4.01 -18.82 4.61
C PHE A 117 4.29 -17.88 3.43
N SER A 118 5.50 -17.91 2.85
CA SER A 118 5.86 -17.11 1.68
C SER A 118 4.94 -17.39 0.49
N ILE A 119 4.62 -18.67 0.22
CA ILE A 119 3.73 -19.03 -0.88
C ILE A 119 2.33 -18.45 -0.66
N PHE A 120 1.76 -18.62 0.53
CA PHE A 120 0.42 -18.09 0.84
C PHE A 120 0.38 -16.56 0.79
N LEU A 121 1.44 -15.90 1.26
CA LEU A 121 1.52 -14.45 1.27
C LEU A 121 1.71 -13.86 -0.13
N LEU A 122 2.68 -14.37 -0.89
CA LEU A 122 3.03 -13.82 -2.20
C LEU A 122 2.01 -14.19 -3.27
N TYR A 123 1.49 -15.42 -3.23
CA TYR A 123 0.68 -16.00 -4.30
C TYR A 123 -0.78 -16.19 -3.93
N GLN A 124 -1.30 -15.34 -3.06
CA GLN A 124 -2.73 -15.31 -2.77
C GLN A 124 -3.52 -15.01 -4.06
N PRO A 125 -4.34 -15.96 -4.56
CA PRO A 125 -4.96 -15.84 -5.89
C PRO A 125 -5.82 -14.60 -6.04
N VAL A 126 -6.53 -14.21 -4.98
CA VAL A 126 -7.41 -13.03 -4.98
C VAL A 126 -6.62 -11.75 -5.23
N SER A 127 -5.50 -11.55 -4.53
CA SER A 127 -4.70 -10.32 -4.64
C SER A 127 -4.05 -10.18 -6.02
N LEU A 128 -3.59 -11.30 -6.58
CA LEU A 128 -3.07 -11.36 -7.95
C LEU A 128 -4.16 -11.13 -8.99
N PHE A 129 -5.34 -11.72 -8.80
CA PHE A 129 -6.47 -11.53 -9.71
C PHE A 129 -6.95 -10.08 -9.72
N LEU A 130 -7.01 -9.43 -8.54
CA LEU A 130 -7.41 -8.03 -8.41
C LEU A 130 -6.49 -7.06 -9.16
N SER A 131 -5.22 -7.41 -9.43
CA SER A 131 -4.34 -6.55 -10.22
C SER A 131 -4.76 -6.45 -11.68
N THR A 132 -5.56 -7.40 -12.18
CA THR A 132 -6.11 -7.40 -13.56
C THR A 132 -7.28 -6.42 -13.74
N PHE A 133 -7.81 -5.85 -12.65
CA PHE A 133 -8.93 -4.92 -12.70
C PHE A 133 -8.47 -3.46 -12.68
N VAL A 134 -9.24 -2.59 -13.34
CA VAL A 134 -9.14 -1.12 -13.15
C VAL A 134 -9.87 -0.74 -11.87
N MET A 135 -9.31 -1.16 -10.73
CA MET A 135 -9.86 -0.94 -9.40
C MET A 135 -8.76 -0.64 -8.39
N SER A 136 -9.09 0.17 -7.37
CA SER A 136 -8.12 0.59 -6.36
C SER A 136 -7.66 -0.51 -5.40
N ASP A 137 -8.32 -1.68 -5.40
CA ASP A 137 -8.13 -2.75 -4.42
C ASP A 137 -6.69 -3.30 -4.45
N SER A 138 -6.15 -3.61 -5.63
CA SER A 138 -4.77 -4.12 -5.76
C SER A 138 -3.73 -3.09 -5.30
N LEU A 139 -3.88 -1.83 -5.74
CA LEU A 139 -3.00 -0.74 -5.29
C LEU A 139 -3.12 -0.55 -3.78
N PHE A 140 -4.34 -0.58 -3.23
CA PHE A 140 -4.60 -0.38 -1.81
C PHE A 140 -3.96 -1.47 -0.93
N ILE A 141 -4.07 -2.74 -1.34
CA ILE A 141 -3.39 -3.87 -0.66
C ILE A 141 -1.89 -3.64 -0.67
N SER A 142 -1.33 -3.25 -1.81
CA SER A 142 0.11 -3.01 -1.96
C SER A 142 0.61 -1.88 -1.05
N LEU A 143 -0.08 -0.74 -1.02
CA LEU A 143 0.22 0.36 -0.11
C LEU A 143 0.09 -0.07 1.36
N THR A 144 -0.91 -0.89 1.68
CA THR A 144 -1.11 -1.45 3.02
C THR A 144 0.07 -2.30 3.47
N LEU A 145 0.61 -3.15 2.58
CA LEU A 145 1.76 -4.00 2.86
C LEU A 145 3.01 -3.17 3.19
N ILE A 146 3.25 -2.07 2.46
CA ILE A 146 4.38 -1.17 2.77
C ILE A 146 4.12 -0.38 4.06
N TRP A 147 2.89 0.10 4.28
CA TRP A 147 2.50 0.80 5.50
C TRP A 147 2.67 -0.07 6.75
N ILE A 148 2.23 -1.33 6.73
CA ILE A 148 2.39 -2.25 7.87
C ILE A 148 3.86 -2.63 8.05
N SER A 149 4.62 -2.85 6.96
CA SER A 149 6.06 -3.12 7.02
C SER A 149 6.80 -1.98 7.74
N SER A 150 6.56 -0.74 7.32
CA SER A 150 7.15 0.45 7.97
C SER A 150 6.73 0.58 9.44
N GLY A 151 5.50 0.20 9.80
CA GLY A 151 5.05 0.09 11.19
C GLY A 151 5.88 -0.90 12.02
N ILE A 152 6.15 -2.09 11.49
CA ILE A 152 7.02 -3.09 12.14
C ILE A 152 8.45 -2.54 12.31
N TRP A 153 8.99 -1.87 11.29
CA TRP A 153 10.30 -1.24 11.37
C TRP A 153 10.40 -0.14 12.44
N ILE A 154 9.33 0.61 12.66
CA ILE A 154 9.25 1.60 13.75
C ILE A 154 9.39 0.88 15.10
N LEU A 155 8.67 -0.22 15.31
CA LEU A 155 8.74 -0.98 16.57
C LEU A 155 10.11 -1.61 16.80
N GLY A 156 10.74 -2.13 15.75
CA GLY A 156 11.98 -2.89 15.87
C GLY A 156 13.27 -2.06 15.89
N ASN A 157 13.33 -0.93 15.19
CA ASN A 157 14.58 -0.16 15.01
C ASN A 157 14.41 1.36 15.15
N GLN A 158 13.19 1.88 15.35
CA GLN A 158 12.91 3.31 15.62
C GLN A 158 13.58 4.30 14.64
N LYS A 159 13.79 3.89 13.38
CA LYS A 159 14.48 4.72 12.38
C LYS A 159 13.55 5.81 11.85
N LEU A 160 14.07 7.03 11.71
CA LEU A 160 13.32 8.16 11.13
C LEU A 160 12.78 7.83 9.73
N GLY A 161 13.55 7.13 8.90
CA GLY A 161 13.11 6.69 7.57
C GLY A 161 11.84 5.82 7.61
N ALA A 162 11.70 4.95 8.63
CA ALA A 162 10.50 4.13 8.79
C ALA A 162 9.29 4.98 9.20
N ILE A 163 9.49 5.98 10.06
CA ILE A 163 8.44 6.94 10.45
C ILE A 163 7.94 7.73 9.24
N VAL A 164 8.87 8.28 8.44
CA VAL A 164 8.53 9.07 7.24
C VAL A 164 7.78 8.21 6.22
N LEU A 165 8.28 7.00 5.94
CA LEU A 165 7.58 6.07 5.03
C LEU A 165 6.19 5.72 5.57
N HIS A 166 6.06 5.41 6.86
CA HIS A 166 4.78 5.05 7.46
C HIS A 166 3.73 6.16 7.31
N LEU A 167 4.10 7.41 7.60
CA LEU A 167 3.22 8.56 7.45
C LEU A 167 2.90 8.85 5.97
N LEU A 168 3.88 8.73 5.07
CA LEU A 168 3.68 8.93 3.64
C LEU A 168 2.68 7.92 3.07
N PHE A 169 2.86 6.64 3.38
CA PHE A 169 1.94 5.59 2.92
C PHE A 169 0.56 5.71 3.55
N LEU A 170 0.43 6.17 4.80
CA LEU A 170 -0.87 6.50 5.39
C LEU A 170 -1.60 7.59 4.58
N ILE A 171 -0.89 8.64 4.16
CA ILE A 171 -1.46 9.70 3.31
C ILE A 171 -1.92 9.12 1.97
N PHE A 172 -1.10 8.30 1.31
CA PHE A 172 -1.48 7.66 0.04
C PHE A 172 -2.70 6.75 0.20
N MET A 173 -2.74 5.94 1.27
CA MET A 173 -3.87 5.05 1.55
C MET A 173 -5.17 5.83 1.74
N LEU A 174 -5.18 6.89 2.55
CA LEU A 174 -6.35 7.76 2.72
C LEU A 174 -6.85 8.35 1.39
N ASN A 175 -5.92 8.72 0.52
CA ASN A 175 -6.24 9.24 -0.81
C ASN A 175 -6.68 8.15 -1.79
N VAL A 176 -6.44 6.85 -1.54
CA VAL A 176 -6.85 5.76 -2.43
C VAL A 176 -8.17 5.14 -1.99
N ARG A 177 -8.39 4.94 -0.68
CA ARG A 177 -9.66 4.43 -0.13
C ARG A 177 -9.99 5.05 1.22
N TYR A 178 -11.26 5.40 1.42
CA TYR A 178 -11.76 5.93 2.70
C TYR A 178 -11.69 4.93 3.86
N ILE A 179 -11.66 3.62 3.58
CA ILE A 179 -11.49 2.59 4.61
C ILE A 179 -10.17 2.74 5.39
N SER A 180 -9.19 3.45 4.82
CA SER A 180 -7.91 3.76 5.47
C SER A 180 -8.04 4.62 6.73
N ILE A 181 -9.20 5.21 7.00
CA ILE A 181 -9.45 5.93 8.26
C ILE A 181 -9.26 5.00 9.46
N PHE A 182 -9.61 3.71 9.32
CA PHE A 182 -9.39 2.70 10.37
C PHE A 182 -7.90 2.40 10.63
N PHE A 183 -7.00 2.85 9.75
CA PHE A 183 -5.55 2.68 9.89
C PHE A 183 -4.92 3.83 10.69
N VAL A 184 -5.66 4.93 10.93
CA VAL A 184 -5.20 6.06 11.74
C VAL A 184 -4.96 5.62 13.20
N PRO A 185 -5.90 4.94 13.90
CA PRO A 185 -5.62 4.42 15.25
C PRO A 185 -4.44 3.45 15.31
N VAL A 186 -4.27 2.61 14.28
CA VAL A 186 -3.15 1.66 14.22
C VAL A 186 -1.82 2.39 13.99
N SER A 187 -1.82 3.46 13.20
CA SER A 187 -0.64 4.32 13.01
C SER A 187 -0.27 5.06 14.31
N ILE A 188 -1.27 5.50 15.07
CA ILE A 188 -1.08 6.08 16.41
C ILE A 188 -0.35 5.07 17.31
N PHE A 189 -0.77 3.81 17.30
CA PHE A 189 -0.11 2.74 18.05
C PHE A 189 1.36 2.58 17.65
N PHE A 190 1.68 2.43 16.36
CA PHE A 190 3.07 2.29 15.93
C PHE A 190 3.94 3.49 16.33
N LEU A 191 3.45 4.71 16.10
CA LEU A 191 4.19 5.94 16.39
C LEU A 191 4.32 6.23 17.88
N PHE A 192 3.36 5.79 18.69
CA PHE A 192 3.47 5.87 20.13
C PHE A 192 4.69 5.11 20.62
N PHE A 193 5.07 3.99 20.01
CA PHE A 193 6.26 3.22 20.40
C PHE A 193 7.54 3.60 19.63
N ALA A 194 7.49 4.66 18.81
CA ALA A 194 8.64 5.10 18.00
C ALA A 194 9.76 5.78 18.79
N SER A 195 9.54 6.17 20.06
CA SER A 195 10.54 6.83 20.89
C SER A 195 10.48 6.35 22.34
N ARG A 196 11.62 6.43 23.04
CA ARG A 196 11.69 6.17 24.49
C ARG A 196 11.17 7.33 25.33
N LYS A 197 11.23 8.57 24.82
CA LYS A 197 10.87 9.77 25.58
C LYS A 197 9.37 10.03 25.43
N LEU A 198 8.63 10.08 26.54
CA LEU A 198 7.16 10.18 26.52
C LEU A 198 6.64 11.37 25.70
N TYR A 199 7.25 12.55 25.82
CA TYR A 199 6.81 13.72 25.06
C TYR A 199 6.94 13.53 23.53
N LEU A 200 7.99 12.83 23.06
CA LEU A 200 8.13 12.51 21.64
C LEU A 200 7.11 11.45 21.19
N ARG A 201 6.77 10.48 22.05
CA ARG A 201 5.73 9.48 21.76
C ARG A 201 4.39 10.16 21.50
N VAL A 202 3.98 11.05 22.42
CA VAL A 202 2.74 11.81 22.30
C VAL A 202 2.78 12.70 21.06
N ALA A 203 3.86 13.45 20.83
CA ALA A 203 3.99 14.32 19.66
C ALA A 203 3.88 13.55 18.34
N LEU A 204 4.56 12.40 18.20
CA LEU A 204 4.50 11.56 17.00
C LEU A 204 3.11 10.94 16.80
N SER A 205 2.46 10.51 17.88
CA SER A 205 1.09 9.98 17.85
C SER A 205 0.04 11.01 17.41
N LEU A 206 0.32 12.32 17.51
CA LEU A 206 -0.57 13.35 16.98
C LEU A 206 -0.49 13.50 15.45
N LEU A 207 0.60 13.05 14.81
CA LEU A 207 0.78 13.21 13.37
C LEU A 207 -0.29 12.49 12.52
N PRO A 208 -0.66 11.21 12.78
CA PRO A 208 -1.77 10.57 12.06
C PRO A 208 -3.10 11.29 12.25
N VAL A 209 -3.36 11.86 13.43
CA VAL A 209 -4.57 12.64 13.71
C VAL A 209 -4.58 13.92 12.87
N LEU A 210 -3.48 14.65 12.83
CA LEU A 210 -3.33 15.85 12.00
C LEU A 210 -3.51 15.53 10.51
N ILE A 211 -2.94 14.43 10.02
CA ILE A 211 -3.13 13.95 8.65
C ILE A 211 -4.61 13.68 8.37
N PHE A 212 -5.29 12.96 9.27
CA PHE A 212 -6.70 12.63 9.12
C PHE A 212 -7.59 13.88 9.11
N VAL A 213 -7.39 14.80 10.07
CA VAL A 213 -8.17 16.05 10.15
C VAL A 213 -7.96 16.90 8.90
N SER A 214 -6.72 17.02 8.42
CA SER A 214 -6.39 17.76 7.20
C SER A 214 -7.06 17.12 5.97
N PHE A 215 -6.92 15.80 5.82
CA PHE A 215 -7.55 15.04 4.74
C PHE A 215 -9.07 15.19 4.74
N SER A 216 -9.70 15.07 5.92
CA SER A 216 -11.15 15.20 6.08
C SER A 216 -11.64 16.60 5.74
N SER A 217 -10.93 17.63 6.20
CA SER A 217 -11.27 19.03 5.92
C SER A 217 -11.18 19.35 4.42
N ILE A 218 -10.09 18.94 3.76
CA ILE A 218 -9.91 19.12 2.31
C ILE A 218 -10.99 18.38 1.53
N THR A 219 -11.30 17.14 1.92
CA THR A 219 -12.33 16.33 1.24
C THR A 219 -13.71 16.98 1.37
N LYS A 220 -14.10 17.41 2.57
CA LYS A 220 -15.38 18.09 2.80
C LYS A 220 -15.50 19.40 2.02
N GLN A 221 -14.44 20.20 1.95
CA GLN A 221 -14.42 21.44 1.16
C GLN A 221 -14.62 21.17 -0.33
N ARG A 222 -13.94 20.15 -0.87
CA ARG A 222 -14.14 19.74 -2.25
C ARG A 222 -15.60 19.32 -2.47
N VAL A 223 -16.12 18.42 -1.64
CA VAL A 223 -17.52 17.93 -1.75
C VAL A 223 -18.51 19.08 -1.71
N TYR A 224 -18.36 19.98 -0.74
CA TYR A 224 -19.17 21.19 -0.64
C TYR A 224 -19.13 22.04 -1.91
N GLY A 225 -17.96 22.23 -2.51
CA GLY A 225 -17.82 22.97 -3.77
C GLY A 225 -18.55 22.34 -4.96
N ALA A 226 -18.77 21.02 -4.96
CA ALA A 226 -19.46 20.33 -6.05
C ALA A 226 -20.96 20.11 -5.79
N THR A 227 -21.37 19.93 -4.53
CA THR A 227 -22.75 19.51 -4.19
C THR A 227 -23.51 20.53 -3.34
N GLY A 228 -22.83 21.54 -2.79
CA GLY A 228 -23.40 22.47 -1.81
C GLY A 228 -23.59 21.89 -0.41
N VAL A 229 -23.14 20.66 -0.14
CA VAL A 229 -23.32 19.96 1.14
C VAL A 229 -21.98 19.54 1.74
N GLN A 230 -21.75 19.82 3.03
CA GLN A 230 -20.51 19.46 3.73
C GLN A 230 -20.50 18.01 4.23
N VAL A 231 -20.59 17.06 3.30
CA VAL A 231 -20.47 15.62 3.61
C VAL A 231 -19.09 15.08 3.25
N PHE A 232 -18.69 14.01 3.94
CA PHE A 232 -17.39 13.36 3.70
C PHE A 232 -17.43 12.48 2.44
N SER A 233 -18.60 11.93 2.12
CA SER A 233 -18.86 11.16 0.90
C SER A 233 -20.32 11.35 0.49
N GLY A 234 -20.64 11.26 -0.80
CA GLY A 234 -22.03 11.23 -1.27
C GLY A 234 -22.83 10.01 -0.77
N PHE A 235 -22.17 9.04 -0.12
CA PHE A 235 -22.78 7.88 0.54
C PHE A 235 -22.83 7.98 2.07
N SER A 236 -22.24 9.01 2.67
CA SER A 236 -22.46 9.26 4.10
C SER A 236 -23.79 10.00 4.22
N GLY A 237 -24.86 9.23 4.36
CA GLY A 237 -26.16 9.74 4.81
C GLY A 237 -26.09 10.37 6.19
#